data_AF-A0A7W8GAC4-F1
#
_entry.id   AF-A0A7W8GAC4-F1
#
_cell.length_a   1.000
_cell.length_b   1.000
_cell.length_c   1.000
_cell.angle_alpha   90.00
_cell.angle_beta   90.00
_cell.angle_gamma   90.00
#
_symmetry.space_group_name_H-M   'P 1'
#
loop_
_entity.id
_entity.type
_entity.pdbx_description
1 polymer ?
#
loop_
_entity_poly.entity_id
_entity_poly.type
_entity_poly.pdbx_seq_one_letter_code
_entity_poly.pdbx_strand_id
1 'polypeptide(L)'
;MTNQKQLAEALEREQRELFSRIQTEFWETLFCDLLKKHSFQNDFFLVNANLTNDDVVNHFRKVVSQLSDKYELSFTETSHPTRTEFKLRFCYYGNKKKMSDELSVIVCIKDITMRILPHNPLLKLFWLEEYRLVEKILTGMCDELYNLQKQKFNKLQNDYKKIESSSKGLTTKTIEIAQNSIRTLYEASAQKNKSLVQRNLYSAMIINGKNVRIYHKDFLDDPKVLMNEFGKK
;
A
#
# COMPACT_ATOMS: atom_id res chain seq x y z
N MET A 1 -15.57 0.52 31.85
CA MET A 1 -14.94 -0.43 30.89
C MET A 1 -15.35 -0.17 29.44
N THR A 2 -16.57 0.28 29.15
CA THR A 2 -17.08 0.52 27.78
C THR A 2 -16.27 1.55 26.95
N ASN A 3 -15.74 2.59 27.59
CA ASN A 3 -15.04 3.69 26.91
C ASN A 3 -13.65 3.31 26.36
N GLN A 4 -12.92 2.42 27.04
CA GLN A 4 -11.59 1.95 26.58
C GLN A 4 -11.69 0.98 25.42
N LYS A 5 -12.71 0.11 25.41
CA LYS A 5 -12.95 -0.82 24.30
C LYS A 5 -13.35 -0.06 23.03
N GLN A 6 -14.25 0.92 23.15
CA GLN A 6 -14.64 1.80 22.04
C GLN A 6 -13.46 2.61 21.50
N LEU A 7 -12.58 3.10 22.37
CA LEU A 7 -11.36 3.78 21.94
C LEU A 7 -10.43 2.84 21.18
N ALA A 8 -10.19 1.62 21.69
CA ALA A 8 -9.34 0.64 21.01
C ALA A 8 -9.86 0.31 19.60
N GLU A 9 -11.16 0.07 19.46
CA GLU A 9 -11.81 -0.17 18.16
C GLU A 9 -11.68 1.04 17.22
N ALA A 10 -11.83 2.26 17.74
CA ALA A 10 -11.67 3.48 16.95
C ALA A 10 -10.22 3.68 16.47
N LEU A 11 -9.23 3.45 17.34
CA LEU A 11 -7.81 3.51 17.00
C LEU A 11 -7.44 2.45 15.95
N GLU A 12 -7.92 1.22 16.12
CA GLU A 12 -7.68 0.14 15.16
C GLU A 12 -8.27 0.47 13.78
N ARG A 13 -9.49 1.02 13.73
CA ARG A 13 -10.11 1.46 12.48
C ARG A 13 -9.28 2.56 11.79
N GLU A 14 -8.80 3.54 12.54
CA GLU A 14 -7.94 4.61 11.99
C GLU A 14 -6.59 4.08 11.51
N GLN A 15 -6.00 3.10 12.20
CA GLN A 15 -4.78 2.43 11.73
C GLN A 15 -5.01 1.72 10.40
N ARG A 16 -6.11 0.95 10.28
CA ARG A 16 -6.49 0.27 9.02
C ARG A 16 -6.70 1.26 7.86
N GLU A 17 -7.36 2.39 8.11
CA GLU A 17 -7.53 3.46 7.10
C GLU A 17 -6.18 4.00 6.62
N LEU A 18 -5.24 4.25 7.54
CA LEU A 18 -3.91 4.74 7.19
C LEU A 18 -3.09 3.70 6.43
N PHE A 19 -3.10 2.44 6.87
CA PHE A 19 -2.45 1.33 6.17
C PHE A 19 -2.94 1.20 4.73
N SER A 20 -4.26 1.16 4.55
CA SER A 20 -4.89 1.10 3.23
C SER A 20 -4.42 2.26 2.34
N ARG A 21 -4.36 3.48 2.87
CA ARG A 21 -3.94 4.66 2.08
C ARG A 21 -2.48 4.60 1.64
N ILE A 22 -1.55 4.27 2.53
CA ILE A 22 -0.12 4.21 2.18
C ILE A 22 0.21 3.04 1.25
N GLN A 23 -0.47 1.89 1.42
CA GLN A 23 -0.38 0.79 0.47
C GLN A 23 -0.92 1.18 -0.89
N THR A 24 -2.08 1.83 -0.93
CA THR A 24 -2.70 2.27 -2.18
C THR A 24 -1.79 3.19 -2.96
N GLU A 25 -1.30 4.24 -2.32
CA GLU A 25 -0.38 5.19 -2.95
C GLU A 25 0.88 4.51 -3.49
N PHE A 26 1.48 3.61 -2.71
CA PHE A 26 2.68 2.89 -3.12
C PHE A 26 2.43 1.99 -4.34
N TRP A 27 1.41 1.13 -4.27
CA TRP A 27 1.13 0.14 -5.30
C TRP A 27 0.58 0.75 -6.58
N GLU A 28 -0.33 1.73 -6.48
CA GLU A 28 -0.85 2.44 -7.64
C GLU A 28 0.27 3.17 -8.37
N THR A 29 1.16 3.85 -7.64
CA THR A 29 2.31 4.55 -8.25
C THR A 29 3.19 3.58 -9.01
N LEU A 30 3.62 2.48 -8.34
CA LEU A 30 4.49 1.48 -8.95
C LEU A 30 3.85 0.87 -10.21
N PHE A 31 2.57 0.50 -10.14
CA PHE A 31 1.88 -0.08 -11.27
C PHE A 31 1.64 0.92 -12.40
N CYS A 32 1.24 2.16 -12.11
CA CYS A 32 1.01 3.16 -13.14
C CYS A 32 2.32 3.49 -13.89
N ASP A 33 3.44 3.55 -13.19
CA ASP A 33 4.75 3.77 -13.80
C ASP A 33 5.13 2.62 -14.74
N LEU A 34 4.94 1.37 -14.30
CA LEU A 34 5.18 0.18 -15.12
C LEU A 34 4.23 0.09 -16.31
N LEU A 35 2.93 0.32 -16.09
CA LEU A 35 1.92 0.29 -17.13
C LEU A 35 2.23 1.34 -18.21
N LYS A 36 2.58 2.58 -17.84
CA LYS A 36 3.00 3.62 -18.80
C LYS A 36 4.21 3.18 -19.62
N LYS A 37 5.24 2.61 -18.98
CA LYS A 37 6.45 2.12 -19.64
C LYS A 37 6.17 1.03 -20.68
N HIS A 38 5.18 0.19 -20.45
CA HIS A 38 4.86 -0.96 -21.32
C HIS A 38 3.68 -0.72 -22.28
N SER A 39 2.79 0.23 -21.98
CA SER A 39 1.60 0.56 -22.81
C SER A 39 1.90 1.59 -23.89
N PHE A 40 2.79 2.55 -23.65
CA PHE A 40 3.23 3.51 -24.65
C PHE A 40 4.56 3.04 -25.23
N GLN A 41 4.49 2.58 -26.49
CA GLN A 41 5.55 2.62 -27.52
C GLN A 41 6.34 1.36 -27.94
N ASN A 42 6.38 0.20 -27.26
CA ASN A 42 7.42 -0.78 -27.66
C ASN A 42 7.05 -2.24 -27.93
N ASP A 43 5.80 -2.68 -27.76
CA ASP A 43 5.50 -4.11 -27.91
C ASP A 43 4.13 -4.36 -28.56
N PHE A 44 4.09 -4.38 -29.89
CA PHE A 44 3.03 -5.14 -30.56
C PHE A 44 3.26 -6.63 -30.25
N PHE A 45 2.40 -7.21 -29.43
CA PHE A 45 2.44 -8.64 -29.19
C PHE A 45 1.74 -9.33 -30.37
N LEU A 46 2.53 -9.97 -31.23
CA LEU A 46 1.97 -10.96 -32.16
C LEU A 46 1.48 -12.14 -31.32
N VAL A 47 0.16 -12.23 -31.17
CA VAL A 47 -0.51 -13.31 -30.44
C VAL A 47 -0.92 -14.38 -31.45
N ASN A 48 -0.86 -15.64 -31.03
CA ASN A 48 -1.32 -16.75 -31.85
C ASN A 48 -2.82 -16.59 -32.14
N ALA A 49 -3.24 -16.81 -33.39
CA ALA A 49 -4.64 -16.72 -33.80
C ALA A 49 -5.56 -17.67 -33.02
N ASN A 50 -5.00 -18.74 -32.43
CA ASN A 50 -5.71 -19.74 -31.63
C ASN A 50 -5.27 -19.77 -30.15
N LEU A 51 -5.05 -18.61 -29.52
CA LEU A 51 -4.71 -18.55 -28.10
C LEU A 51 -5.81 -19.18 -27.24
N THR A 52 -5.46 -20.16 -26.40
CA THR A 52 -6.38 -20.76 -25.44
C THR A 52 -6.16 -20.25 -24.02
N ASN A 53 -7.15 -20.44 -23.14
CA ASN A 53 -7.01 -20.13 -21.72
C ASN A 53 -5.86 -20.95 -21.09
N ASP A 54 -5.73 -22.22 -21.44
CA ASP A 54 -4.70 -23.11 -20.93
C ASP A 54 -3.29 -22.65 -21.33
N ASP A 55 -3.11 -22.08 -22.53
CA ASP A 55 -1.84 -21.49 -22.95
C ASP A 55 -1.42 -20.36 -22.00
N VAL A 56 -2.35 -19.47 -21.68
CA VAL A 56 -2.13 -18.33 -20.78
C VAL A 56 -1.90 -18.78 -19.34
N VAL A 57 -2.67 -19.76 -18.86
CA VAL A 57 -2.50 -20.37 -17.53
C VAL A 57 -1.12 -21.02 -17.42
N ASN A 58 -0.72 -21.81 -18.41
CA ASN A 58 0.60 -22.46 -18.45
C ASN A 58 1.74 -21.44 -18.53
N HIS A 59 1.54 -20.34 -19.26
CA HIS A 59 2.48 -19.23 -19.32
C HIS A 59 2.68 -18.59 -17.94
N PHE A 60 1.59 -18.17 -17.28
CA PHE A 60 1.70 -17.55 -15.96
C PHE A 60 2.23 -18.49 -14.91
N ARG A 61 1.90 -19.80 -14.95
CA ARG A 61 2.50 -20.79 -14.04
C ARG A 61 4.03 -20.78 -14.11
N LYS A 62 4.60 -20.72 -15.32
CA LYS A 62 6.05 -20.62 -15.52
C LYS A 62 6.59 -19.30 -14.96
N VAL A 63 5.96 -18.18 -15.31
CA VAL A 63 6.38 -16.84 -14.86
C VAL A 63 6.38 -16.74 -13.33
N VAL A 64 5.27 -17.13 -12.66
CA VAL A 64 5.19 -17.04 -11.19
C VAL A 64 6.16 -17.99 -10.49
N SER A 65 6.39 -19.18 -11.05
CA SER A 65 7.41 -20.10 -10.53
C SER A 65 8.81 -19.49 -10.61
N GLN A 66 9.18 -18.94 -11.77
CA GLN A 66 10.48 -18.29 -11.96
C GLN A 66 10.69 -17.10 -11.02
N LEU A 67 9.65 -16.27 -10.83
CA LEU A 67 9.72 -15.15 -9.89
C LEU A 67 9.77 -15.61 -8.43
N SER A 68 9.03 -16.66 -8.09
CA SER A 68 9.06 -17.29 -6.77
C SER A 68 10.46 -17.80 -6.44
N ASP A 69 11.12 -18.47 -7.37
CA ASP A 69 12.49 -18.97 -7.19
C ASP A 69 13.51 -17.82 -7.12
N LYS A 70 13.43 -16.86 -8.05
CA LYS A 70 14.39 -15.73 -8.15
C LYS A 70 14.37 -14.82 -6.91
N TYR A 71 13.20 -14.58 -6.33
CA TYR A 71 12.99 -13.62 -5.24
C TYR A 71 12.61 -14.27 -3.91
N GLU A 72 12.67 -15.60 -3.83
CA GLU A 72 12.30 -16.39 -2.65
C GLU A 72 10.85 -16.11 -2.15
N LEU A 73 9.95 -15.79 -3.08
CA LEU A 73 8.54 -15.49 -2.78
C LEU A 73 7.76 -16.78 -2.60
N SER A 74 6.76 -16.78 -1.72
CA SER A 74 5.76 -17.86 -1.73
C SER A 74 4.67 -17.53 -2.74
N PHE A 75 4.26 -18.53 -3.53
CA PHE A 75 3.08 -18.42 -4.38
C PHE A 75 2.05 -19.53 -4.08
N THR A 76 0.80 -19.27 -4.43
CA THR A 76 -0.28 -20.27 -4.41
C THR A 76 -1.03 -20.23 -5.73
N GLU A 77 -1.38 -21.40 -6.24
CA GLU A 77 -2.25 -21.55 -7.42
C GLU A 77 -3.57 -22.19 -6.98
N THR A 78 -4.68 -21.57 -7.36
CA THR A 78 -6.03 -22.09 -7.12
C THR A 78 -6.77 -22.19 -8.45
N SER A 79 -7.20 -23.40 -8.81
CA SER A 79 -7.94 -23.67 -10.05
C SER A 79 -9.44 -23.83 -9.76
N HIS A 80 -10.26 -23.21 -10.60
CA HIS A 80 -11.71 -23.34 -10.64
C HIS A 80 -12.17 -23.59 -12.09
N PRO A 81 -13.39 -24.11 -12.32
CA PRO A 81 -13.86 -24.43 -13.67
C PRO A 81 -13.84 -23.27 -14.67
N THR A 82 -13.89 -22.03 -14.19
CA THR A 82 -13.98 -20.82 -15.03
C THR A 82 -12.80 -19.88 -14.89
N ARG A 83 -11.84 -20.18 -13.99
CA ARG A 83 -10.69 -19.32 -13.72
C ARG A 83 -9.56 -20.04 -13.00
N THR A 84 -8.35 -19.57 -13.22
CA THR A 84 -7.17 -19.95 -12.43
C THR A 84 -6.58 -18.71 -11.78
N GLU A 85 -6.37 -18.74 -10.47
CA GLU A 85 -5.79 -17.64 -9.70
C GLU A 85 -4.39 -18.00 -9.24
N PHE A 86 -3.41 -17.17 -9.60
CA PHE A 86 -2.05 -17.21 -9.08
C PHE A 86 -1.88 -16.07 -8.07
N LYS A 87 -1.46 -16.38 -6.85
CA LYS A 87 -1.12 -15.35 -5.84
C LYS A 87 0.35 -15.40 -5.51
N LEU A 88 1.04 -14.29 -5.66
CA LEU A 88 2.41 -14.07 -5.24
C LEU A 88 2.41 -13.21 -3.97
N ARG A 89 3.07 -13.68 -2.92
CA ARG A 89 3.09 -13.01 -1.61
C ARG A 89 4.39 -12.23 -1.40
N PHE A 90 4.28 -10.92 -1.23
CA PHE A 90 5.38 -10.03 -0.90
C PHE A 90 5.48 -9.86 0.61
N CYS A 91 6.55 -10.38 1.22
CA CYS A 91 6.75 -10.27 2.66
C CYS A 91 7.56 -9.03 3.02
N TYR A 92 6.96 -8.14 3.81
CA TYR A 92 7.58 -6.89 4.23
C TYR A 92 8.73 -7.05 5.22
N TYR A 93 8.80 -8.15 5.98
CA TYR A 93 9.73 -8.26 7.11
C TYR A 93 10.68 -9.47 7.01
N GLY A 94 10.88 -10.02 5.81
CA GLY A 94 11.72 -11.22 5.60
C GLY A 94 11.17 -12.51 6.23
N ASN A 95 10.21 -12.41 7.15
CA ASN A 95 9.52 -13.53 7.77
C ASN A 95 8.12 -13.71 7.19
N LYS A 96 7.87 -14.90 6.62
CA LYS A 96 6.68 -15.31 5.84
C LYS A 96 5.31 -15.22 6.55
N LYS A 97 5.23 -14.74 7.79
CA LYS A 97 4.06 -14.91 8.68
C LYS A 97 3.43 -13.64 9.26
N LYS A 98 4.05 -12.47 9.18
CA LYS A 98 3.59 -11.31 9.98
C LYS A 98 2.85 -10.21 9.21
N MET A 99 3.27 -9.88 7.99
CA MET A 99 2.56 -8.93 7.12
C MET A 99 3.02 -9.14 5.68
N SER A 100 2.06 -9.27 4.78
CA SER A 100 2.33 -9.45 3.36
C SER A 100 1.20 -8.90 2.52
N ASP A 101 1.57 -8.31 1.39
CA ASP A 101 0.62 -8.07 0.32
C ASP A 101 0.67 -9.22 -0.67
N GLU A 102 -0.48 -9.52 -1.25
CA GLU A 102 -0.60 -10.61 -2.23
C GLU A 102 -1.01 -10.01 -3.57
N LEU A 103 -0.13 -10.15 -4.57
CA LEU A 103 -0.48 -9.86 -5.96
C LEU A 103 -1.12 -11.10 -6.57
N SER A 104 -2.39 -10.95 -6.91
CA SER A 104 -3.23 -11.95 -7.53
C SER A 104 -3.37 -11.67 -9.02
N VAL A 105 -3.03 -12.66 -9.84
CA VAL A 105 -3.29 -12.71 -11.28
C VAL A 105 -4.33 -13.79 -11.52
N ILE A 106 -5.52 -13.39 -11.94
CA ILE A 106 -6.65 -14.28 -12.20
C ILE A 106 -6.82 -14.37 -13.71
N VAL A 107 -6.65 -15.56 -14.27
CA VAL A 107 -6.92 -15.84 -15.67
C VAL A 107 -8.32 -16.40 -15.78
N CYS A 108 -9.23 -15.65 -16.40
CA CYS A 108 -10.58 -16.09 -16.74
C CYS A 108 -10.63 -16.50 -18.22
N ILE A 109 -11.78 -17.02 -18.66
CA ILE A 109 -11.97 -17.49 -20.05
C ILE A 109 -11.61 -16.43 -21.11
N LYS A 110 -11.87 -15.14 -20.84
CA LYS A 110 -11.70 -14.04 -21.82
C LYS A 110 -10.79 -12.91 -21.37
N ASP A 111 -10.37 -12.90 -20.11
CA ASP A 111 -9.65 -11.78 -19.52
C ASP A 111 -8.66 -12.24 -18.47
N ILE A 112 -7.78 -11.31 -18.13
CA ILE A 112 -6.83 -11.44 -17.04
C ILE A 112 -7.10 -10.29 -16.07
N THR A 113 -7.34 -10.62 -14.80
CA THR A 113 -7.47 -9.63 -13.73
C THR A 113 -6.18 -9.61 -12.90
N MET A 114 -5.58 -8.42 -12.74
CA MET A 114 -4.54 -8.20 -11.74
C MET A 114 -5.12 -7.43 -10.55
N ARG A 115 -4.83 -7.91 -9.34
CA ARG A 115 -5.16 -7.18 -8.11
C ARG A 115 -4.13 -7.40 -7.02
N ILE A 116 -4.03 -6.45 -6.10
CA ILE A 116 -3.28 -6.63 -4.86
C ILE A 116 -4.28 -6.83 -3.73
N LEU A 117 -3.91 -7.58 -2.70
CA LEU A 117 -4.68 -7.87 -1.48
C LEU A 117 -3.80 -7.50 -0.25
N PRO A 118 -4.39 -7.22 0.94
CA PRO A 118 -5.80 -7.39 1.32
C PRO A 118 -6.73 -6.25 0.91
N HIS A 119 -6.18 -5.07 0.66
CA HIS A 119 -6.89 -3.98 0.00
C HIS A 119 -6.72 -4.15 -1.50
N ASN A 120 -7.67 -3.70 -2.34
CA ASN A 120 -7.56 -3.74 -3.81
C ASN A 120 -7.07 -2.38 -4.38
N PRO A 121 -5.88 -1.87 -4.03
CA PRO A 121 -5.38 -0.63 -4.62
C PRO A 121 -5.11 -0.79 -6.11
N LEU A 122 -4.94 -2.04 -6.53
CA LEU A 122 -4.88 -2.44 -7.91
C LEU A 122 -6.10 -3.29 -8.21
N LEU A 123 -6.95 -2.85 -9.13
CA LEU A 123 -7.89 -3.74 -9.82
C LEU A 123 -7.86 -3.35 -11.28
N LYS A 124 -7.18 -4.15 -12.10
CA LYS A 124 -7.09 -3.92 -13.54
C LYS A 124 -7.45 -5.16 -14.32
N LEU A 125 -8.23 -4.95 -15.37
CA LEU A 125 -8.63 -5.94 -16.36
C LEU A 125 -7.81 -5.75 -17.63
N PHE A 126 -7.38 -6.87 -18.18
CA PHE A 126 -6.66 -6.99 -19.44
C PHE A 126 -7.38 -8.02 -20.31
N TRP A 127 -7.29 -7.88 -21.62
CA TRP A 127 -7.71 -8.95 -22.52
C TRP A 127 -6.77 -10.15 -22.41
N LEU A 128 -7.25 -11.33 -22.75
CA LEU A 128 -6.48 -12.57 -22.66
C LEU A 128 -5.20 -12.50 -23.52
N GLU A 129 -5.29 -11.84 -24.67
CA GLU A 129 -4.22 -11.59 -25.63
C GLU A 129 -3.09 -10.71 -25.05
N GLU A 130 -3.39 -9.92 -24.02
CA GLU A 130 -2.42 -9.04 -23.35
C GLU A 130 -1.59 -9.78 -22.28
N TYR A 131 -1.61 -11.11 -22.24
CA TYR A 131 -0.89 -11.89 -21.22
C TYR A 131 0.61 -11.57 -21.12
N ARG A 132 1.25 -11.18 -22.24
CA ARG A 132 2.66 -10.75 -22.27
C ARG A 132 2.87 -9.35 -21.66
N LEU A 133 1.90 -8.45 -21.79
CA LEU A 133 1.92 -7.17 -21.10
C LEU A 133 1.83 -7.40 -19.59
N VAL A 134 0.90 -8.27 -19.18
CA VAL A 134 0.72 -8.64 -17.77
C VAL A 134 1.98 -9.31 -17.20
N GLU A 135 2.64 -10.21 -17.94
CA GLU A 135 3.94 -10.78 -17.55
C GLU A 135 5.00 -9.69 -17.31
N LYS A 136 5.12 -8.72 -18.22
CA LYS A 136 6.09 -7.63 -18.11
C LYS A 136 5.81 -6.75 -16.90
N ILE A 137 4.54 -6.43 -16.65
CA ILE A 137 4.14 -5.69 -15.44
C ILE A 137 4.49 -6.50 -14.20
N LEU A 138 4.14 -7.79 -14.16
CA LEU A 138 4.40 -8.67 -13.03
C LEU A 138 5.90 -8.80 -12.71
N THR A 139 6.71 -9.05 -13.74
CA THR A 139 8.16 -9.14 -13.64
C THR A 139 8.76 -7.81 -13.21
N GLY A 140 8.31 -6.71 -13.83
CA GLY A 140 8.74 -5.36 -13.51
C GLY A 140 8.42 -4.96 -12.07
N MET A 141 7.24 -5.34 -11.55
CA MET A 141 6.90 -5.11 -10.15
C MET A 141 7.89 -5.81 -9.22
N CYS A 142 8.21 -7.08 -9.48
CA CYS A 142 9.18 -7.81 -8.66
C CYS A 142 10.59 -7.22 -8.76
N ASP A 143 11.06 -6.91 -9.98
CA ASP A 143 12.38 -6.31 -10.21
C ASP A 143 12.50 -4.94 -9.52
N GLU A 144 11.47 -4.10 -9.61
CA GLU A 144 11.44 -2.79 -8.96
C GLU A 144 11.45 -2.92 -7.42
N LEU A 145 10.67 -3.85 -6.85
CA LEU A 145 10.61 -4.05 -5.39
C LEU A 145 11.95 -4.52 -4.81
N TYR A 146 12.58 -5.51 -5.45
CA TYR A 146 13.71 -6.22 -4.87
C TYR A 146 15.08 -5.67 -5.30
N ASN A 147 15.17 -4.99 -6.44
CA ASN A 147 16.45 -4.50 -6.98
C ASN A 147 16.54 -2.97 -7.09
N LEU A 148 15.49 -2.29 -7.56
CA LEU A 148 15.59 -0.87 -7.98
C LEU A 148 15.05 0.12 -6.95
N GLN A 149 13.99 -0.23 -6.22
CA GLN A 149 13.27 0.66 -5.29
C GLN A 149 13.26 0.12 -3.85
N LYS A 150 14.26 -0.69 -3.47
CA LYS A 150 14.42 -1.23 -2.12
C LYS A 150 14.28 -0.16 -1.01
N GLN A 151 14.76 1.06 -1.27
CA GLN A 151 14.61 2.18 -0.33
C GLN A 151 13.15 2.62 -0.13
N LYS A 152 12.34 2.69 -1.20
CA LYS A 152 10.91 3.04 -1.10
C LYS A 152 10.13 1.92 -0.39
N PHE A 153 10.46 0.67 -0.68
CA PHE A 153 9.88 -0.48 0.01
C PHE A 153 10.23 -0.49 1.50
N ASN A 154 11.49 -0.20 1.86
CA ASN A 154 11.90 -0.03 3.26
C ASN A 154 11.20 1.16 3.95
N LYS A 155 10.96 2.26 3.21
CA LYS A 155 10.19 3.40 3.72
C LYS A 155 8.76 2.98 4.06
N LEU A 156 8.08 2.26 3.16
CA LEU A 156 6.74 1.71 3.41
C LEU A 156 6.74 0.85 4.69
N GLN A 157 7.71 -0.05 4.87
CA GLN A 157 7.85 -0.84 6.10
C GLN A 157 8.00 0.02 7.37
N ASN A 158 8.78 1.10 7.30
CA ASN A 158 8.95 2.02 8.42
C ASN A 158 7.67 2.78 8.74
N ASP A 159 6.93 3.22 7.71
CA ASP A 159 5.63 3.87 7.88
C ASP A 159 4.62 2.93 8.54
N TYR A 160 4.63 1.65 8.17
CA TYR A 160 3.85 0.60 8.83
C TYR A 160 4.15 0.49 10.33
N LYS A 161 5.42 0.29 10.67
CA LYS A 161 5.87 0.21 12.07
C LYS A 161 5.46 1.45 12.86
N LYS A 162 5.58 2.63 12.25
CA LYS A 162 5.21 3.90 12.86
C LYS A 162 3.72 3.93 13.19
N ILE A 163 2.85 3.59 12.23
CA ILE A 163 1.39 3.53 12.44
C ILE A 163 1.01 2.49 13.51
N GLU A 164 1.61 1.30 13.50
CA GLU A 164 1.34 0.28 14.53
C GLU A 164 1.71 0.78 15.93
N SER A 165 2.83 1.49 16.03
CA SER A 165 3.32 2.01 17.31
C SER A 165 2.52 3.22 17.82
N SER A 166 1.86 3.96 16.92
CA SER A 166 1.26 5.26 17.26
C SER A 166 0.00 5.18 18.11
N SER A 167 -0.65 4.01 18.20
CA SER A 167 -1.79 3.80 19.11
C SER A 167 -1.37 3.37 20.52
N LYS A 168 -0.12 2.90 20.71
CA LYS A 168 0.32 2.29 21.96
C LYS A 168 0.40 3.32 23.08
N GLY A 169 -0.33 3.06 24.16
CA GLY A 169 -0.35 3.91 25.34
C GLY A 169 -1.27 5.13 25.23
N LEU A 170 -2.01 5.29 24.11
CA LEU A 170 -3.02 6.33 24.02
C LEU A 170 -4.25 5.98 24.87
N THR A 171 -4.67 6.94 25.67
CA THR A 171 -5.92 6.95 26.43
C THR A 171 -6.78 8.12 25.99
N THR A 172 -8.08 8.11 26.30
CA THR A 172 -8.99 9.23 25.98
C THR A 172 -8.43 10.56 26.49
N LYS A 173 -7.91 10.58 27.73
CA LYS A 173 -7.35 11.78 28.34
C LYS A 173 -6.09 12.27 27.63
N THR A 174 -5.17 11.38 27.24
CA THR A 174 -3.95 11.79 26.54
C THR A 174 -4.25 12.28 25.12
N ILE A 175 -5.26 11.70 24.47
CA ILE A 175 -5.74 12.16 23.15
C ILE A 175 -6.33 13.56 23.28
N GLU A 176 -7.19 13.81 24.27
CA GLU A 176 -7.74 15.15 24.54
C GLU A 176 -6.64 16.19 24.79
N ILE A 177 -5.63 15.84 25.61
CA ILE A 177 -4.46 16.69 25.87
C ILE A 177 -3.73 17.01 24.56
N ALA A 178 -3.42 15.99 23.75
CA ALA A 178 -2.73 16.16 22.48
C ALA A 178 -3.54 17.04 21.51
N GLN A 179 -4.84 16.76 21.36
CA GLN A 179 -5.72 17.51 20.47
C GLN A 179 -5.82 18.98 20.88
N ASN A 180 -6.05 19.27 22.16
CA ASN A 180 -6.15 20.64 22.64
C ASN A 180 -4.83 21.39 22.47
N SER A 181 -3.71 20.76 22.83
CA SER A 181 -2.38 21.37 22.70
C SER A 181 -2.03 21.66 21.25
N ILE A 182 -2.21 20.70 20.34
CA ILE A 182 -1.97 20.88 18.91
C ILE A 182 -2.86 21.99 18.34
N ARG A 183 -4.14 22.04 18.74
CA ARG A 183 -5.07 23.08 18.30
C ARG A 183 -4.60 24.47 18.73
N THR A 184 -4.25 24.65 20.00
CA THR A 184 -3.74 25.92 20.52
C THR A 184 -2.48 26.36 19.78
N LEU A 185 -1.54 25.45 19.55
CA LEU A 185 -0.30 25.76 18.83
C LEU A 185 -0.56 26.11 17.35
N TYR A 186 -1.46 25.37 16.69
CA TYR A 186 -1.86 25.66 15.31
C TYR A 186 -2.58 27.01 15.18
N GLU A 187 -3.49 27.33 16.10
CA GLU A 187 -4.22 28.59 16.13
C GLU A 187 -3.34 29.79 16.44
N ALA A 188 -2.24 29.60 17.17
CA ALA A 188 -1.23 30.62 17.43
C ALA A 188 -0.21 30.79 16.29
N SER A 189 -0.17 29.85 15.32
CA SER A 189 0.77 29.88 14.21
C SER A 189 0.36 30.88 13.11
N ALA A 190 1.34 31.41 12.37
CA ALA A 190 1.09 32.23 11.18
C ALA A 190 0.50 31.43 10.00
N GLN A 191 0.40 30.10 10.13
CA GLN A 191 -0.05 29.15 9.10
C GLN A 191 -1.53 28.79 9.24
N LYS A 192 -2.29 29.56 10.04
CA LYS A 192 -3.67 29.26 10.42
C LYS A 192 -4.62 29.31 9.21
N ASN A 193 -4.84 28.15 8.61
CA ASN A 193 -5.92 27.90 7.65
C ASN A 193 -7.02 27.04 8.29
N LYS A 194 -8.25 27.04 7.76
CA LYS A 194 -9.34 26.14 8.23
C LYS A 194 -9.14 24.67 7.81
N SER A 195 -7.93 24.12 8.00
CA SER A 195 -7.53 22.77 7.54
C SER A 195 -7.22 21.78 8.65
N LEU A 196 -7.26 22.18 9.92
CA LEU A 196 -6.97 21.28 11.04
C LEU A 196 -8.09 20.24 11.19
N VAL A 197 -7.75 18.97 11.01
CA VAL A 197 -8.61 17.81 11.23
C VAL A 197 -8.00 16.99 12.36
N GLN A 198 -8.77 16.70 13.40
CA GLN A 198 -8.30 15.95 14.56
C GLN A 198 -9.06 14.63 14.68
N ARG A 199 -8.31 13.53 14.70
CA ARG A 199 -8.81 12.16 14.87
C ARG A 199 -8.29 11.60 16.20
N ASN A 200 -8.57 10.34 16.53
CA ASN A 200 -8.11 9.75 17.80
C ASN A 200 -6.62 9.38 17.77
N LEU A 201 -6.08 9.02 16.60
CA LEU A 201 -4.69 8.58 16.44
C LEU A 201 -3.76 9.73 16.04
N TYR A 202 -4.28 10.74 15.32
CA TYR A 202 -3.48 11.81 14.74
C TYR A 202 -4.26 13.12 14.56
N SER A 203 -3.52 14.21 14.36
CA SER A 203 -4.04 15.46 13.81
C SER A 203 -3.38 15.74 12.46
N ALA A 204 -4.17 16.15 11.47
CA ALA A 204 -3.72 16.50 10.14
C ALA A 204 -4.06 17.96 9.83
N MET A 205 -3.16 18.66 9.14
CA MET A 205 -3.31 20.07 8.80
C MET A 205 -2.47 20.42 7.58
N ILE A 206 -2.74 21.57 6.94
CA ILE A 206 -1.91 22.09 5.86
C ILE A 206 -0.96 23.13 6.44
N ILE A 207 0.35 22.95 6.25
CA ILE A 207 1.40 23.88 6.67
C ILE A 207 2.26 24.17 5.43
N ASN A 208 2.46 25.44 5.06
CA ASN A 208 3.23 25.83 3.87
C ASN A 208 2.78 25.09 2.59
N GLY A 209 1.46 24.92 2.41
CA GLY A 209 0.88 24.20 1.26
C GLY A 209 1.07 22.67 1.27
N LYS A 210 1.67 22.09 2.32
CA LYS A 210 1.89 20.65 2.47
C LYS A 210 0.96 20.05 3.51
N ASN A 211 0.42 18.87 3.21
CA ASN A 211 -0.33 18.08 4.18
C ASN A 211 0.64 17.50 5.23
N VAL A 212 0.50 17.94 6.47
CA VAL A 212 1.27 17.45 7.62
C VAL A 212 0.36 16.59 8.49
N ARG A 213 0.86 15.42 8.90
CA ARG A 213 0.18 14.51 9.83
C ARG A 213 1.06 14.32 11.06
N ILE A 214 0.52 14.66 12.22
CA ILE A 214 1.18 14.50 13.52
C ILE A 214 0.43 13.43 14.30
N TYR A 215 1.09 12.30 14.58
CA TYR A 215 0.55 11.29 15.48
C TYR A 215 0.55 11.85 16.90
N HIS A 216 -0.53 11.59 17.64
CA HIS A 216 -0.65 12.11 19.00
C HIS A 216 0.41 11.55 19.92
N LYS A 217 0.77 10.27 19.74
CA LYS A 217 1.88 9.66 20.46
C LYS A 217 3.19 10.43 20.22
N ASP A 218 3.57 10.65 18.96
CA ASP A 218 4.79 11.39 18.61
C ASP A 218 4.80 12.78 19.24
N PHE A 219 3.67 13.48 19.24
CA PHE A 219 3.54 14.80 19.85
C PHE A 219 3.65 14.77 21.38
N LEU A 220 3.08 13.75 22.04
CA LEU A 220 3.17 13.59 23.48
C LEU A 220 4.60 13.21 23.91
N ASP A 221 5.32 12.45 23.08
CA ASP A 221 6.70 12.03 23.31
C ASP A 221 7.69 13.20 23.01
N ASP A 222 7.46 13.98 21.95
CA ASP A 222 8.20 15.22 21.63
C ASP A 222 7.29 16.32 21.04
N PRO A 223 6.83 17.28 21.85
CA PRO A 223 5.99 18.38 21.38
C PRO A 223 6.66 19.29 20.34
N LYS A 224 8.01 19.29 20.26
CA LYS A 224 8.74 20.13 19.31
C LYS A 224 8.54 19.66 17.87
N VAL A 225 8.07 18.42 17.65
CA VAL A 225 7.74 17.91 16.31
C VAL A 225 6.84 18.89 15.54
N LEU A 226 5.83 19.47 16.19
CA LEU A 226 4.91 20.40 15.57
C LEU A 226 5.55 21.78 15.31
N MET A 227 6.39 22.25 16.24
CA MET A 227 7.12 23.52 16.08
C MET A 227 8.11 23.46 14.92
N ASN A 228 8.77 22.31 14.75
CA ASN A 228 9.67 22.07 13.62
C ASN A 228 8.94 22.15 12.27
N GLU A 229 7.69 21.67 12.21
CA GLU A 229 6.87 21.74 11.00
C GLU A 229 6.41 23.18 10.69
N PHE A 230 6.10 23.99 11.71
CA PHE A 230 5.80 25.41 11.53
C PHE A 230 7.03 26.26 11.13
N GLY A 231 8.24 25.75 11.40
CA GLY A 231 9.48 26.52 11.48
C GLY A 231 10.48 26.39 10.34
N LYS A 232 10.08 26.07 9.11
CA LYS A 232 10.92 26.34 7.93
C LYS A 232 10.33 27.51 7.15
N LYS A 233 10.88 28.70 7.40
CA LYS A 233 10.86 29.82 6.45
C LYS A 233 11.86 29.55 5.35
#